data_AF-A0A8J2QRT3-F1
#
_entry.id   AF-A0A8J2QRT3-F1
#
_cell.length_a   1.000
_cell.length_b   1.000
_cell.length_c   1.000
_cell.angle_alpha   90.00
_cell.angle_beta   90.00
_cell.angle_gamma   90.00
#
_symmetry.space_group_name_H-M   'P 1'
#
loop_
_entity.id
_entity.type
_entity.pdbx_description
1 polymer ?
#
loop_
_entity_poly.entity_id
_entity_poly.type
_entity_poly.pdbx_seq_one_letter_code
_entity_poly.pdbx_strand_id
1 'polypeptide(L)'
;MRIKIFNHVCCFTAKKPLPEEVTKQSFRQKIWRHLETNGLAMFPRPVYNRIPNFKGALEAAAKLAELDVFKNANTVKVNPDKPQEPVRVLCLEKHKTLYVPVPRLQSGFLNRIVLPEGEAKPGTLRKAVSRNGMESFGQPLTIEDSVSLDLVVMGSVAVSKEGYRIGKGKGYGDLEFGLMMHMKAIKPNTLVVTTVHDCQVFETLPASLFGPHDVPIDIIVTPTQVIETQRMSQRPVGILWHLLSQRRLEMMPVLGQLRDIEMLAGRACTLREEDSAGEEERARPRRQRRRTRSHKSHSEGEGNTTEGEDGKNNKPRRPRRRSTKSLSKDGEGRDGKEGREGKPKRTRRPRPVIDFTVKISNISPNTRVRDIKSALFERGVKPHVMIWKGFRGFCYLHFFKPGPQKGEGDIPAASMASVLAALAQMSVGGSGGAPDEREEKPRLLTVEPAPPRHASAPAAAPATAEAAPAVH
;
A
#
# COMPACT_ATOMS: atom_id res chain seq x y z
N MET A 1 54.26 55.77 15.76
CA MET A 1 53.62 54.46 15.54
C MET A 1 52.41 54.33 16.44
N ARG A 2 51.18 54.28 15.89
CA ARG A 2 50.03 53.57 16.47
C ARG A 2 48.90 53.52 15.44
N ILE A 3 48.46 52.30 15.19
CA ILE A 3 47.56 51.83 14.14
C ILE A 3 46.12 52.25 14.48
N LYS A 4 45.39 52.85 13.53
CA LYS A 4 43.93 53.05 13.60
C LYS A 4 43.25 51.86 12.90
N ILE A 5 42.55 51.04 13.68
CA ILE A 5 41.69 49.95 13.17
C ILE A 5 40.30 50.55 12.91
N PHE A 6 39.85 50.51 11.66
CA PHE A 6 38.48 50.82 11.27
C PHE A 6 37.57 49.63 11.59
N ASN A 7 36.65 49.79 12.55
CA ASN A 7 35.55 48.86 12.77
C ASN A 7 34.41 49.18 11.81
N HIS A 8 34.24 48.35 10.77
CA HIS A 8 33.06 48.38 9.93
C HIS A 8 31.93 47.62 10.65
N VAL A 9 30.96 48.36 11.19
CA VAL A 9 29.72 47.78 11.73
C VAL A 9 28.89 47.27 10.55
N CYS A 10 28.85 45.96 10.36
CA CYS A 10 27.98 45.30 9.40
C CYS A 10 26.60 45.13 10.05
N CYS A 11 25.64 45.98 9.67
CA CYS A 11 24.26 45.91 10.12
C CYS A 11 23.57 44.69 9.48
N PHE A 12 23.59 43.54 10.16
CA PHE A 12 22.76 42.40 9.78
C PHE A 12 21.31 42.68 10.18
N THR A 13 20.51 43.17 9.23
CA THR A 13 19.06 43.19 9.37
C THR A 13 18.55 41.76 9.51
N ALA A 14 18.09 41.39 10.70
CA ALA A 14 17.43 40.11 10.94
C ALA A 14 16.19 40.00 10.03
N LYS A 15 16.24 39.11 9.04
CA LYS A 15 15.07 38.75 8.24
C LYS A 15 13.99 38.23 9.20
N LYS A 16 12.84 38.91 9.26
CA LYS A 16 11.64 38.39 9.93
C LYS A 16 11.40 36.96 9.43
N PRO A 17 11.22 35.97 10.32
CA PRO A 17 10.93 34.61 9.88
C PRO A 17 9.63 34.64 9.06
N LEU A 18 9.68 34.03 7.87
CA LEU A 18 8.49 33.83 7.04
C LEU A 18 7.42 33.10 7.88
N PRO A 19 6.12 33.43 7.72
CA PRO A 19 5.06 32.73 8.44
C PRO A 19 5.20 31.23 8.22
N GLU A 20 5.16 30.45 9.31
CA GLU A 20 5.28 29.00 9.24
C GLU A 20 4.14 28.45 8.37
N GLU A 21 4.50 27.81 7.25
CA GLU A 21 3.51 27.30 6.29
C GLU A 21 2.59 26.29 6.99
N VAL A 22 1.29 26.58 7.00
CA VAL A 22 0.29 25.73 7.63
C VAL A 22 0.06 24.52 6.73
N THR A 23 0.63 23.38 7.11
CA THR A 23 0.55 22.12 6.37
C THR A 23 0.24 20.98 7.33
N LYS A 24 -0.26 19.84 6.82
CA LYS A 24 -0.37 18.63 7.66
C LYS A 24 0.96 18.25 8.34
N GLN A 25 2.10 18.58 7.71
CA GLN A 25 3.42 18.28 8.27
C GLN A 25 3.78 19.21 9.43
N SER A 26 3.39 20.49 9.41
CA SER A 26 3.65 21.39 10.54
C SER A 26 2.86 20.96 11.78
N PHE A 27 1.60 20.53 11.63
CA PHE A 27 0.83 19.93 12.73
C PHE A 27 1.48 18.67 13.30
N ARG A 28 2.00 17.77 12.44
CA ARG A 28 2.72 16.58 12.93
C ARG A 28 3.95 16.96 13.75
N GLN A 29 4.74 17.91 13.25
CA GLN A 29 5.93 18.38 13.97
C GLN A 29 5.58 19.02 15.31
N LYS A 30 4.53 19.86 15.34
CA LYS A 30 4.02 20.49 16.56
C LYS A 30 3.66 19.44 17.62
N ILE A 31 2.87 18.43 17.26
CA ILE A 31 2.46 17.37 18.19
C ILE A 31 3.64 16.50 18.62
N TRP A 32 4.45 16.01 17.68
CA TRP A 32 5.60 15.17 18.03
C TRP A 32 6.56 15.89 18.97
N ARG A 33 6.86 17.16 18.69
CA ARG A 33 7.70 17.99 19.57
C ARG A 33 7.05 18.16 20.94
N HIS A 34 5.77 18.52 20.99
CA HIS A 34 5.07 18.74 22.24
C HIS A 34 5.04 17.49 23.14
N LEU A 35 4.76 16.31 22.58
CA LEU A 35 4.75 15.05 23.33
C LEU A 35 6.13 14.67 23.88
N GLU A 36 7.20 14.89 23.10
CA GLU A 36 8.58 14.61 23.54
C GLU A 36 9.06 15.59 24.61
N THR A 37 8.85 16.90 24.39
CA THR A 37 9.30 17.96 25.30
C THR A 37 8.60 17.92 26.65
N ASN A 38 7.31 17.58 26.67
CA ASN A 38 6.53 17.53 27.92
C ASN A 38 6.54 16.14 28.58
N GLY A 39 7.36 15.20 28.09
CA GLY A 39 7.47 13.86 28.68
C GLY A 39 6.16 13.06 28.65
N LEU A 40 5.30 13.34 27.66
CA LEU A 40 4.02 12.65 27.43
C LEU A 40 4.18 11.44 26.50
N ALA A 41 5.26 11.41 25.70
CA ALA A 41 5.58 10.31 24.80
C ALA A 41 5.95 9.03 25.56
N MET A 42 5.36 7.91 25.14
CA MET A 42 5.68 6.56 25.62
C MET A 42 6.47 5.78 24.57
N PHE A 43 7.16 4.70 24.99
CA PHE A 43 7.89 3.84 24.06
C PHE A 43 6.94 3.29 22.97
N PRO A 44 7.34 3.28 21.68
CA PRO A 44 8.67 3.58 21.14
C PRO A 44 8.93 5.09 20.97
N ARG A 45 10.07 5.53 21.51
CA ARG A 45 10.60 6.89 21.35
C ARG A 45 11.80 6.92 20.39
N PRO A 46 12.05 8.04 19.69
CA PRO A 46 11.17 9.20 19.63
C PRO A 46 9.94 8.95 18.72
N VAL A 47 8.86 9.70 18.95
CA VAL A 47 7.58 9.56 18.24
C VAL A 47 7.56 10.16 16.84
N TYR A 48 8.63 10.86 16.43
CA TYR A 48 8.75 11.44 15.09
C TYR A 48 8.54 10.38 13.99
N ASN A 49 7.77 10.75 12.96
CA ASN A 49 7.38 9.87 11.86
C ASN A 49 6.64 8.61 12.32
N ARG A 50 5.85 8.69 13.40
CA ARG A 50 5.00 7.60 13.92
C ARG A 50 3.64 8.16 14.33
N ILE A 51 2.65 7.27 14.47
CA ILE A 51 1.53 7.57 15.36
C ILE A 51 2.11 7.57 16.79
N PRO A 52 2.03 8.68 17.52
CA PRO A 52 2.75 8.82 18.78
C PRO A 52 2.11 7.96 19.86
N ASN A 53 2.91 7.15 20.56
CA ASN A 53 2.45 6.52 21.78
C ASN A 53 2.51 7.53 22.94
N PHE A 54 1.54 7.50 23.85
CA PHE A 54 1.33 8.54 24.84
C PHE A 54 0.99 7.96 26.23
N LYS A 55 1.28 8.72 27.28
CA LYS A 55 0.81 8.45 28.65
C LYS A 55 -0.71 8.59 28.68
N GLY A 56 -1.43 7.61 29.21
CA GLY A 56 -2.89 7.60 29.15
C GLY A 56 -3.48 6.66 28.09
N ALA A 57 -2.65 5.96 27.30
CA ALA A 57 -3.16 5.11 26.21
C ALA A 57 -4.01 3.93 26.69
N LEU A 58 -3.76 3.40 27.89
CA LEU A 58 -4.57 2.33 28.49
C LEU A 58 -5.93 2.88 28.94
N GLU A 59 -5.93 4.06 29.53
CA GLU A 59 -7.08 4.79 30.06
C GLU A 59 -8.02 5.21 28.92
N ALA A 60 -7.47 5.73 27.81
CA ALA A 60 -8.23 6.02 26.61
C ALA A 60 -8.85 4.74 26.01
N ALA A 61 -8.13 3.62 26.02
CA ALA A 61 -8.66 2.35 25.52
C ALA A 61 -9.75 1.78 26.44
N ALA A 62 -9.60 1.89 27.76
CA ALA A 62 -10.60 1.51 28.74
C ALA A 62 -11.89 2.33 28.56
N LYS A 63 -11.79 3.65 28.36
CA LYS A 63 -12.93 4.51 28.04
C LYS A 63 -13.63 4.09 26.75
N LEU A 64 -12.87 3.76 25.70
CA LEU A 64 -13.45 3.22 24.46
C LEU A 64 -14.23 1.93 24.73
N ALA A 65 -13.71 1.04 25.58
CA ALA A 65 -14.39 -0.21 25.90
C ALA A 65 -15.75 -0.03 26.61
N GLU A 66 -15.97 1.13 27.23
CA GLU A 66 -17.23 1.46 27.89
C GLU A 66 -18.31 2.00 26.95
N LEU A 67 -17.97 2.37 25.71
CA LEU A 67 -18.94 2.91 24.75
C LEU A 67 -19.78 1.79 24.13
N ASP A 68 -21.07 2.07 23.91
CA ASP A 68 -22.00 1.12 23.29
C ASP A 68 -21.56 0.68 21.89
N VAL A 69 -20.95 1.59 21.12
CA VAL A 69 -20.37 1.25 19.81
C VAL A 69 -19.32 0.14 19.92
N PHE A 70 -18.51 0.13 20.98
CA PHE A 70 -17.50 -0.91 21.17
C PHE A 70 -18.12 -2.17 21.79
N LYS A 71 -19.01 -2.02 22.77
CA LYS A 71 -19.72 -3.13 23.41
C LYS A 71 -20.47 -3.97 22.38
N ASN A 72 -21.21 -3.32 21.49
CA ASN A 72 -22.06 -3.96 20.47
C ASN A 72 -21.29 -4.45 19.23
N ALA A 73 -20.06 -3.98 18.99
CA ALA A 73 -19.27 -4.42 17.84
C ALA A 73 -18.71 -5.84 18.06
N ASN A 74 -19.02 -6.78 17.17
CA ASN A 74 -18.46 -8.14 17.22
C ASN A 74 -17.17 -8.26 16.41
N THR A 75 -17.09 -7.46 15.34
CA THR A 75 -15.96 -7.47 14.42
C THR A 75 -15.32 -6.09 14.34
N VAL A 76 -14.06 -5.99 14.77
CA VAL A 76 -13.37 -4.71 14.94
C VAL A 76 -12.05 -4.71 14.15
N LYS A 77 -11.83 -3.66 13.36
CA LYS A 77 -10.52 -3.40 12.76
C LYS A 77 -9.74 -2.42 13.61
N VAL A 78 -8.49 -2.75 13.95
CA VAL A 78 -7.60 -1.87 14.72
C VAL A 78 -6.24 -1.73 14.04
N ASN A 79 -5.74 -0.50 13.90
CA ASN A 79 -4.41 -0.24 13.32
C ASN A 79 -3.27 -0.90 14.13
N PRO A 80 -2.15 -1.28 13.48
CA PRO A 80 -1.05 -2.00 14.14
C PRO A 80 -0.16 -1.11 15.01
N ASP A 81 -0.35 0.21 15.00
CA ASP A 81 0.46 1.18 15.72
C ASP A 81 0.41 0.97 17.25
N LYS A 82 1.53 1.22 17.93
CA LYS A 82 1.69 0.98 19.38
C LYS A 82 0.59 1.61 20.26
N PRO A 83 0.17 2.87 20.08
CA PRO A 83 -0.90 3.45 20.91
C PRO A 83 -2.25 2.73 20.81
N GLN A 84 -2.48 1.93 19.76
CA GLN A 84 -3.69 1.13 19.60
C GLN A 84 -3.51 -0.33 20.09
N GLU A 85 -2.35 -0.69 20.64
CA GLU A 85 -2.15 -2.02 21.25
C GLU A 85 -3.14 -2.32 22.38
N PRO A 86 -3.42 -1.40 23.34
CA PRO A 86 -4.43 -1.63 24.37
C PRO A 86 -5.81 -2.00 23.82
N VAL A 87 -6.26 -1.31 22.76
CA VAL A 87 -7.56 -1.57 22.14
C VAL A 87 -7.60 -2.96 21.52
N ARG A 88 -6.50 -3.40 20.90
CA ARG A 88 -6.38 -4.76 20.34
C ARG A 88 -6.45 -5.83 21.43
N VAL A 89 -5.77 -5.60 22.56
CA VAL A 89 -5.85 -6.51 23.72
C VAL A 89 -7.30 -6.63 24.20
N LEU A 90 -7.98 -5.49 24.40
CA LEU A 90 -9.39 -5.45 24.82
C LEU A 90 -10.33 -6.16 23.84
N CYS A 91 -10.08 -6.05 22.53
CA CYS A 91 -10.86 -6.80 21.53
C CYS A 91 -10.75 -8.31 21.77
N LEU A 92 -9.54 -8.83 21.99
CA LEU A 92 -9.33 -10.26 22.22
C LEU A 92 -9.85 -10.71 23.60
N GLU A 93 -9.66 -9.90 24.65
CA GLU A 93 -10.20 -10.16 26.00
C GLU A 93 -11.73 -10.24 26.01
N LYS A 94 -12.39 -9.45 25.17
CA LYS A 94 -13.85 -9.47 25.00
C LYS A 94 -14.33 -10.42 23.90
N HIS A 95 -13.47 -11.34 23.46
CA HIS A 95 -13.76 -12.35 22.43
C HIS A 95 -14.31 -11.79 21.10
N LYS A 96 -13.92 -10.56 20.75
CA LYS A 96 -14.28 -9.93 19.47
C LYS A 96 -13.36 -10.44 18.36
N THR A 97 -13.88 -10.49 17.13
CA THR A 97 -13.07 -10.80 15.96
C THR A 97 -12.21 -9.59 15.60
N LEU A 98 -10.89 -9.73 15.81
CA LEU A 98 -9.94 -8.66 15.58
C LEU A 98 -9.30 -8.76 14.18
N TYR A 99 -9.44 -7.70 13.40
CA TYR A 99 -8.73 -7.49 12.14
C TYR A 99 -7.64 -6.43 12.25
N VAL A 100 -6.48 -6.70 11.69
CA VAL A 100 -5.36 -5.74 11.65
C VAL A 100 -4.81 -5.61 10.23
N PRO A 101 -4.57 -4.38 9.73
CA PRO A 101 -3.91 -4.15 8.45
C PRO A 101 -2.55 -4.81 8.32
N VAL A 102 -2.30 -5.39 7.15
CA VAL A 102 -0.96 -5.83 6.76
C VAL A 102 -0.07 -4.59 6.57
N PRO A 103 1.10 -4.51 7.22
CA PRO A 103 1.98 -3.36 7.11
C PRO A 103 2.25 -2.96 5.65
N ARG A 104 1.97 -1.70 5.33
CA ARG A 104 2.20 -1.09 3.99
C ARG A 104 1.46 -1.79 2.83
N LEU A 105 0.48 -2.66 3.10
CA LEU A 105 -0.28 -3.38 2.07
C LEU A 105 0.60 -4.21 1.10
N GLN A 106 1.73 -4.73 1.59
CA GLN A 106 2.73 -5.39 0.73
C GLN A 106 2.38 -6.84 0.38
N SER A 107 1.80 -7.59 1.32
CA SER A 107 1.56 -9.04 1.18
C SER A 107 0.10 -9.44 1.37
N GLY A 108 -0.81 -8.48 1.51
CA GLY A 108 -2.22 -8.73 1.79
C GLY A 108 -2.94 -7.47 2.23
N PHE A 109 -4.19 -7.63 2.65
CA PHE A 109 -5.06 -6.54 3.04
C PHE A 109 -5.20 -6.42 4.56
N LEU A 110 -5.88 -7.38 5.17
CA LEU A 110 -6.11 -7.49 6.61
C LEU A 110 -5.66 -8.87 7.07
N ASN A 111 -5.24 -8.99 8.33
CA ASN A 111 -5.07 -10.25 9.02
C ASN A 111 -6.18 -10.39 10.06
N ARG A 112 -6.90 -11.52 10.07
CA ARG A 112 -7.70 -11.94 11.22
C ARG A 112 -6.75 -12.50 12.27
N ILE A 113 -6.79 -11.97 13.49
CA ILE A 113 -5.98 -12.51 14.58
C ILE A 113 -6.71 -13.73 15.16
N VAL A 114 -6.07 -14.90 15.06
CA VAL A 114 -6.59 -16.17 15.55
C VAL A 114 -5.67 -16.70 16.64
N LEU A 115 -6.23 -16.97 17.82
CA LEU A 115 -5.49 -17.54 18.94
C LEU A 115 -5.60 -19.08 18.91
N PRO A 116 -4.58 -19.81 19.40
CA PRO A 116 -4.67 -21.24 19.61
C PRO A 116 -5.77 -21.56 20.64
N GLU A 117 -6.43 -22.70 20.45
CA GLU A 117 -7.52 -23.15 21.32
C GLU A 117 -7.02 -23.33 22.76
N GLY A 118 -7.78 -22.80 23.74
CA GLY A 118 -7.38 -22.83 25.15
C GLY A 118 -6.29 -21.83 25.58
N GLU A 119 -5.73 -21.02 24.68
CA GLU A 119 -4.65 -20.07 24.99
C GLU A 119 -5.09 -18.59 25.16
N ALA A 120 -6.23 -18.34 25.81
CA ALA A 120 -6.72 -16.99 26.11
C ALA A 120 -6.06 -16.33 27.35
N LYS A 121 -4.82 -16.71 27.69
CA LYS A 121 -4.11 -16.14 28.84
C LYS A 121 -3.66 -14.70 28.54
N PRO A 122 -3.66 -13.77 29.53
CA PRO A 122 -3.30 -12.36 29.29
C PRO A 122 -1.94 -12.16 28.59
N GLY A 123 -0.94 -12.99 28.92
CA GLY A 123 0.37 -12.97 28.26
C GLY A 123 0.31 -13.33 26.77
N THR A 124 -0.51 -14.33 26.40
CA THR A 124 -0.73 -14.74 25.01
C THR A 124 -1.47 -13.67 24.23
N LEU A 125 -2.49 -13.02 24.81
CA LEU A 125 -3.23 -11.93 24.15
C LEU A 125 -2.29 -10.78 23.76
N ARG A 126 -1.46 -10.32 24.71
CA ARG A 126 -0.45 -9.29 24.44
C ARG A 126 0.56 -9.72 23.40
N LYS A 127 1.01 -10.98 23.44
CA LYS A 127 1.92 -11.54 22.44
C LYS A 127 1.27 -11.52 21.06
N ALA A 128 0.02 -11.94 20.93
CA ALA A 128 -0.70 -12.04 19.66
C ALA A 128 -0.89 -10.69 18.95
N VAL A 129 -1.11 -9.61 19.72
CA VAL A 129 -1.32 -8.26 19.16
C VAL A 129 -0.02 -7.46 18.98
N SER A 130 1.11 -8.02 19.43
CA SER A 130 2.43 -7.44 19.18
C SER A 130 2.76 -7.48 17.68
N ARG A 131 3.72 -6.67 17.24
CA ARG A 131 4.13 -6.64 15.83
C ARG A 131 4.45 -8.04 15.26
N ASN A 132 5.27 -8.80 15.97
CA ASN A 132 5.67 -10.14 15.54
C ASN A 132 4.51 -11.13 15.74
N GLY A 133 3.71 -10.94 16.79
CA GLY A 133 2.52 -11.76 17.03
C GLY A 133 1.52 -11.70 15.89
N MET A 134 1.21 -10.51 15.39
CA MET A 134 0.25 -10.36 14.30
C MET A 134 0.73 -10.96 12.97
N GLU A 135 2.04 -11.19 12.82
CA GLU A 135 2.60 -11.93 11.70
C GLU A 135 2.45 -13.45 11.90
N SER A 136 2.55 -13.95 13.14
CA SER A 136 2.44 -15.38 13.46
C SER A 136 1.01 -15.88 13.65
N PHE A 137 0.15 -15.08 14.29
CA PHE A 137 -1.25 -15.38 14.62
C PHE A 137 -2.22 -14.80 13.59
N GLY A 138 -1.70 -14.06 12.60
CA GLY A 138 -2.51 -13.42 11.57
C GLY A 138 -2.86 -14.38 10.44
N GLN A 139 -4.14 -14.68 10.28
CA GLN A 139 -4.66 -15.34 9.09
C GLN A 139 -4.95 -14.25 8.02
N PRO A 140 -4.24 -14.25 6.88
CA PRO A 140 -4.40 -13.21 5.88
C PRO A 140 -5.74 -13.30 5.16
N LEU A 141 -6.34 -12.13 4.93
CA LEU A 141 -7.45 -11.91 4.03
C LEU A 141 -6.98 -11.39 2.69
N THR A 142 -7.59 -11.93 1.66
CA THR A 142 -7.51 -11.52 0.27
C THR A 142 -8.59 -10.50 -0.05
N ILE A 143 -8.49 -9.88 -1.24
CA ILE A 143 -9.47 -8.89 -1.69
C ILE A 143 -10.80 -9.53 -2.11
N GLU A 144 -10.80 -10.84 -2.32
CA GLU A 144 -11.98 -11.60 -2.71
C GLU A 144 -12.77 -12.13 -1.50
N ASP A 145 -12.20 -12.08 -0.29
CA ASP A 145 -12.88 -12.52 0.93
C ASP A 145 -13.98 -11.53 1.33
N SER A 146 -15.14 -12.07 1.70
CA SER A 146 -16.27 -11.31 2.23
C SER A 146 -16.17 -11.19 3.75
N VAL A 147 -16.06 -9.97 4.24
CA VAL A 147 -15.96 -9.64 5.67
C VAL A 147 -16.87 -8.44 5.94
N SER A 148 -17.44 -8.34 7.14
CA SER A 148 -18.17 -7.14 7.59
C SER A 148 -17.57 -6.68 8.91
N LEU A 149 -17.12 -5.42 8.97
CA LEU A 149 -16.54 -4.79 10.13
C LEU A 149 -17.56 -3.82 10.76
N ASP A 150 -17.78 -3.96 12.06
CA ASP A 150 -18.74 -3.15 12.81
C ASP A 150 -18.12 -1.82 13.28
N LEU A 151 -16.80 -1.84 13.54
CA LEU A 151 -16.06 -0.71 14.10
C LEU A 151 -14.65 -0.63 13.52
N VAL A 152 -14.20 0.59 13.21
CA VAL A 152 -12.85 0.86 12.72
C VAL A 152 -12.11 1.76 13.72
N VAL A 153 -10.94 1.32 14.17
CA VAL A 153 -10.07 2.10 15.06
C VAL A 153 -8.78 2.50 14.32
N MET A 154 -8.60 3.80 14.11
CA MET A 154 -7.47 4.36 13.36
C MET A 154 -6.51 5.13 14.25
N GLY A 155 -5.21 4.99 13.98
CA GLY A 155 -4.17 5.80 14.62
C GLY A 155 -4.10 7.21 14.03
N SER A 156 -3.89 8.20 14.89
CA SER A 156 -3.86 9.62 14.52
C SER A 156 -2.69 10.36 15.17
N VAL A 157 -2.13 11.35 14.47
CA VAL A 157 -1.17 12.30 15.04
C VAL A 157 -1.90 13.51 15.60
N ALA A 158 -2.86 14.04 14.86
CA ALA A 158 -3.74 15.13 15.30
C ALA A 158 -5.16 14.88 14.81
N VAL A 159 -6.14 15.33 15.58
CA VAL A 159 -7.56 15.30 15.24
C VAL A 159 -8.25 16.59 15.66
N SER A 160 -9.37 16.93 15.04
CA SER A 160 -10.21 18.07 15.46
C SER A 160 -11.60 17.63 15.90
N LYS A 161 -12.31 18.45 16.69
CA LYS A 161 -13.71 18.21 17.05
C LYS A 161 -14.66 18.20 15.84
N GLU A 162 -14.25 18.80 14.73
CA GLU A 162 -14.95 18.76 13.43
C GLU A 162 -14.83 17.39 12.71
N GLY A 163 -13.95 16.50 13.20
CA GLY A 163 -13.72 15.16 12.65
C GLY A 163 -12.52 15.05 11.72
N TYR A 164 -11.80 16.14 11.42
CA TYR A 164 -10.60 16.08 10.58
C TYR A 164 -9.46 15.30 11.25
N ARG A 165 -8.76 14.49 10.47
CA ARG A 165 -7.72 13.57 10.95
C ARG A 165 -6.41 13.72 10.21
N ILE A 166 -5.32 13.94 10.95
CA ILE A 166 -3.97 13.93 10.41
C ILE A 166 -3.27 12.64 10.86
N GLY A 167 -3.09 11.71 9.92
CA GLY A 167 -2.27 10.51 10.14
C GLY A 167 -0.76 10.77 10.05
N LYS A 168 0.05 9.71 10.13
CA LYS A 168 1.52 9.75 10.07
C LYS A 168 2.11 10.39 8.80
N GLY A 169 1.36 10.41 7.69
CA GLY A 169 1.72 11.15 6.47
C GLY A 169 2.04 10.33 5.23
N LYS A 170 1.95 9.00 5.28
CA LYS A 170 2.11 8.15 4.08
C LYS A 170 0.79 7.78 3.39
N GLY A 171 -0.35 8.04 4.04
CA GLY A 171 -1.69 7.77 3.48
C GLY A 171 -2.07 6.29 3.44
N TYR A 172 -1.34 5.40 4.12
CA TYR A 172 -1.69 3.97 4.18
C TYR A 172 -3.05 3.74 4.85
N GLY A 173 -3.31 4.37 6.00
CA GLY A 173 -4.60 4.20 6.70
C GLY A 173 -5.80 4.68 5.89
N ASP A 174 -5.63 5.74 5.10
CA ASP A 174 -6.67 6.26 4.21
C ASP A 174 -6.92 5.31 3.03
N LEU A 175 -5.86 4.73 2.46
CA LEU A 175 -5.98 3.69 1.43
C LEU A 175 -6.59 2.39 1.94
N GLU A 176 -6.21 1.95 3.14
CA GLU A 176 -6.81 0.80 3.82
C GLU A 176 -8.33 1.00 3.96
N PHE A 177 -8.76 2.20 4.35
CA PHE A 177 -10.18 2.54 4.47
C PHE A 177 -10.88 2.51 3.11
N GLY A 178 -10.31 3.14 2.09
CA GLY A 178 -10.87 3.10 0.73
C GLY A 178 -10.97 1.67 0.18
N LEU A 179 -10.02 0.80 0.52
CA LEU A 179 -10.05 -0.62 0.14
C LEU A 179 -11.16 -1.37 0.90
N MET A 180 -11.33 -1.13 2.21
CA MET A 180 -12.44 -1.69 3.00
C MET A 180 -13.80 -1.24 2.46
N MET A 181 -13.96 0.02 2.07
CA MET A 181 -15.18 0.53 1.43
C MET A 181 -15.44 -0.18 0.09
N HIS A 182 -14.40 -0.35 -0.74
CA HIS A 182 -14.53 -1.00 -2.03
C HIS A 182 -14.98 -2.47 -1.91
N MET A 183 -14.36 -3.20 -0.98
CA MET A 183 -14.71 -4.59 -0.69
C MET A 183 -16.06 -4.74 0.02
N LYS A 184 -16.76 -3.62 0.31
CA LYS A 184 -17.97 -3.57 1.14
C LYS A 184 -17.75 -4.18 2.53
N ALA A 185 -16.50 -4.17 2.99
CA ALA A 185 -16.14 -4.63 4.33
C ALA A 185 -16.59 -3.66 5.42
N ILE A 186 -16.83 -2.40 5.05
CA ILE A 186 -17.45 -1.39 5.89
C ILE A 186 -18.54 -0.68 5.11
N LYS A 187 -19.53 -0.16 5.84
CA LYS A 187 -20.64 0.63 5.30
C LYS A 187 -20.32 2.12 5.43
N PRO A 188 -20.98 3.00 4.65
CA PRO A 188 -20.80 4.46 4.78
C PRO A 188 -21.00 4.99 6.20
N ASN A 189 -21.87 4.34 6.99
CA ASN A 189 -22.17 4.68 8.37
C ASN A 189 -21.34 3.91 9.43
N THR A 190 -20.45 3.00 9.05
CA THR A 190 -19.59 2.27 10.01
C THR A 190 -18.74 3.26 10.81
N LEU A 191 -18.77 3.19 12.14
CA LEU A 191 -18.09 4.19 12.95
C LEU A 191 -16.56 4.04 12.93
N VAL A 192 -15.87 5.18 12.91
CA VAL A 192 -14.42 5.34 12.90
C VAL A 192 -14.01 6.06 14.17
N VAL A 193 -13.21 5.40 14.98
CA VAL A 193 -12.78 5.87 16.29
C VAL A 193 -11.27 6.06 16.31
N THR A 194 -10.80 7.02 17.08
CA THR A 194 -9.37 7.14 17.40
C THR A 194 -9.15 7.22 18.90
N THR A 195 -8.03 6.66 19.37
CA THR A 195 -7.50 6.89 20.72
C THR A 195 -6.26 7.77 20.62
N VAL A 196 -6.28 8.91 21.31
CA VAL A 196 -5.20 9.92 21.29
C VAL A 196 -5.05 10.58 22.65
N HIS A 197 -3.93 11.26 22.89
CA HIS A 197 -3.78 12.15 24.04
C HIS A 197 -4.57 13.45 23.86
N ASP A 198 -4.98 14.09 24.95
CA ASP A 198 -5.71 15.37 24.95
C ASP A 198 -5.03 16.45 24.10
N CYS A 199 -3.70 16.57 24.20
CA CYS A 199 -2.92 17.54 23.43
C CYS A 199 -2.92 17.30 21.91
N GLN A 200 -3.42 16.15 21.43
CA GLN A 200 -3.55 15.83 20.01
C GLN A 200 -4.91 16.27 19.44
N VAL A 201 -5.82 16.72 20.30
CA VAL A 201 -7.16 17.21 19.92
C VAL A 201 -7.11 18.73 19.74
N PHE A 202 -7.57 19.18 18.59
CA PHE A 202 -7.71 20.59 18.22
C PHE A 202 -9.19 20.96 18.19
N GLU A 203 -9.51 22.23 18.43
CA GLU A 203 -10.87 22.73 18.17
C GLU A 203 -11.21 22.59 16.68
N THR A 204 -10.35 23.14 15.83
CA THR A 204 -10.50 23.12 14.37
C THR A 204 -9.17 22.76 13.69
N LEU A 205 -9.26 22.19 12.49
CA LEU A 205 -8.11 22.07 11.58
C LEU A 205 -8.49 22.68 10.23
N PRO A 206 -7.59 23.41 9.53
CA PRO A 206 -7.97 24.07 8.28
C PRO A 206 -8.48 23.06 7.24
N ALA A 207 -9.74 23.19 6.84
CA ALA A 207 -10.42 22.26 5.93
C ALA A 207 -9.68 22.07 4.59
N SER A 208 -9.01 23.12 4.10
CA SER A 208 -8.21 23.10 2.87
C SER A 208 -7.04 22.11 2.88
N LEU A 209 -6.63 21.63 4.07
CA LEU A 209 -5.59 20.59 4.18
C LEU A 209 -6.09 19.21 3.82
N PHE A 210 -7.41 18.99 3.80
CA PHE A 210 -8.03 17.67 3.66
C PHE A 210 -8.66 17.49 2.29
N GLY A 211 -8.35 16.37 1.65
CA GLY A 211 -8.93 15.97 0.38
C GLY A 211 -9.99 14.89 0.55
N PRO A 212 -10.67 14.50 -0.53
CA PRO A 212 -11.75 13.51 -0.52
C PRO A 212 -11.31 12.09 -0.13
N HIS A 213 -9.99 11.85 -0.02
CA HIS A 213 -9.42 10.58 0.42
C HIS A 213 -9.13 10.53 1.93
N ASP A 214 -9.09 11.68 2.62
CA ASP A 214 -8.78 11.70 4.05
C ASP A 214 -9.99 11.19 4.84
N VAL A 215 -9.75 10.20 5.69
CA VAL A 215 -10.83 9.56 6.47
C VAL A 215 -11.15 10.41 7.70
N PRO A 216 -12.39 10.92 7.85
CA PRO A 216 -12.81 11.60 9.08
C PRO A 216 -12.95 10.62 10.24
N ILE A 217 -12.77 11.13 11.45
CA ILE A 217 -13.07 10.43 12.70
C ILE A 217 -14.49 10.79 13.13
N ASP A 218 -15.22 9.85 13.71
CA ASP A 218 -16.51 10.09 14.33
C ASP A 218 -16.42 10.30 15.84
N ILE A 219 -15.58 9.50 16.50
CA ILE A 219 -15.43 9.52 17.96
C ILE A 219 -13.94 9.61 18.29
N ILE A 220 -13.60 10.61 19.10
CA ILE A 220 -12.26 10.80 19.63
C ILE A 220 -12.29 10.41 21.11
N VAL A 221 -11.47 9.44 21.48
CA VAL A 221 -11.33 9.01 22.87
C VAL A 221 -9.96 9.42 23.40
N THR A 222 -9.98 10.13 24.51
CA THR A 222 -8.79 10.60 25.24
C THR A 222 -8.78 10.04 26.66
N PRO A 223 -7.66 10.15 27.40
CA PRO A 223 -7.64 9.80 28.81
C PRO A 223 -8.68 10.56 29.64
N THR A 224 -9.04 11.80 29.26
CA THR A 224 -9.94 12.64 30.08
C THR A 224 -11.38 12.65 29.59
N GLN A 225 -11.64 12.45 28.30
CA GLN A 225 -12.98 12.62 27.72
C GLN A 225 -13.21 11.78 26.46
N VAL A 226 -14.49 11.65 26.10
CA VAL A 226 -14.98 11.09 24.83
C VAL A 226 -15.67 12.22 24.07
N ILE A 227 -15.34 12.39 22.80
CA ILE A 227 -15.86 13.47 21.96
C ILE A 227 -16.47 12.87 20.71
N GLU A 228 -17.77 13.06 20.53
CA GLU A 228 -18.46 12.83 19.27
C GLU A 228 -18.22 14.04 18.35
N THR A 229 -17.78 13.77 17.13
CA THR A 229 -17.42 14.81 16.16
C THR A 229 -18.61 15.21 15.30
N GLN A 230 -18.55 16.41 14.74
CA GLN A 230 -19.57 16.92 13.83
C GLN A 230 -19.53 16.29 12.41
N ARG A 231 -18.46 15.53 12.10
CA ARG A 231 -18.18 14.94 10.77
C ARG A 231 -18.41 15.92 9.62
N MET A 232 -17.62 17.01 9.59
CA MET A 232 -17.76 18.07 8.59
C MET A 232 -17.28 17.69 7.18
N SER A 233 -16.58 16.56 7.02
CA SER A 233 -16.07 16.08 5.72
C SER A 233 -16.73 14.78 5.27
N GLN A 234 -16.85 14.61 3.95
CA GLN A 234 -17.33 13.36 3.37
C GLN A 234 -16.31 12.23 3.55
N ARG A 235 -16.83 11.01 3.63
CA ARG A 235 -16.01 9.80 3.70
C ARG A 235 -15.57 9.38 2.31
N PRO A 236 -14.37 8.80 2.19
CA PRO A 236 -13.98 8.15 0.94
C PRO A 236 -14.98 7.03 0.61
N VAL A 237 -15.51 7.02 -0.61
CA VAL A 237 -16.41 5.97 -1.09
C VAL A 237 -15.68 4.72 -1.61
N GLY A 238 -14.36 4.80 -1.71
CA GLY A 238 -13.52 3.76 -2.28
C GLY A 238 -12.11 4.28 -2.59
N ILE A 239 -11.44 3.63 -3.53
CA ILE A 239 -10.13 4.06 -4.03
C ILE A 239 -10.29 5.16 -5.09
N LEU A 240 -9.68 6.32 -4.86
CA LEU A 240 -9.62 7.42 -5.81
C LEU A 240 -8.40 7.24 -6.73
N TRP A 241 -8.55 6.47 -7.81
CA TRP A 241 -7.45 6.11 -8.71
C TRP A 241 -6.66 7.30 -9.26
N HIS A 242 -7.33 8.41 -9.56
CA HIS A 242 -6.71 9.61 -10.11
C HIS A 242 -5.76 10.31 -9.11
N LEU A 243 -5.77 9.93 -7.83
CA LEU A 243 -4.83 10.40 -6.82
C LEU A 243 -3.63 9.47 -6.62
N LEU A 244 -3.65 8.27 -7.23
CA LEU A 244 -2.59 7.27 -7.10
C LEU A 244 -1.59 7.34 -8.26
N SER A 245 -0.30 7.28 -7.93
CA SER A 245 0.78 7.14 -8.91
C SER A 245 1.03 5.69 -9.29
N GLN A 246 1.67 5.47 -10.44
CA GLN A 246 2.09 4.14 -10.87
C GLN A 246 3.05 3.49 -9.86
N ARG A 247 3.92 4.29 -9.24
CA ARG A 247 4.84 3.83 -8.20
C ARG A 247 4.11 3.26 -6.99
N ARG A 248 3.01 3.87 -6.55
CA ARG A 248 2.20 3.33 -5.44
C ARG A 248 1.61 1.97 -5.75
N LEU A 249 1.16 1.74 -6.99
CA LEU A 249 0.65 0.44 -7.41
C LEU A 249 1.74 -0.63 -7.38
N GLU A 250 2.96 -0.29 -7.79
CA GLU A 250 4.10 -1.22 -7.75
C GLU A 250 4.52 -1.55 -6.31
N MET A 251 4.45 -0.58 -5.40
CA MET A 251 4.75 -0.78 -3.98
C MET A 251 3.69 -1.58 -3.22
N MET A 252 2.43 -1.58 -3.70
CA MET A 252 1.28 -2.18 -3.02
C MET A 252 0.53 -3.12 -3.98
N PRO A 253 0.95 -4.39 -4.08
CA PRO A 253 0.39 -5.35 -5.04
C PRO A 253 -1.14 -5.50 -4.95
N VAL A 254 -1.73 -5.32 -3.77
CA VAL A 254 -3.19 -5.37 -3.56
C VAL A 254 -3.93 -4.29 -4.37
N LEU A 255 -3.35 -3.11 -4.56
CA LEU A 255 -3.94 -2.06 -5.39
C LEU A 255 -3.92 -2.44 -6.87
N GLY A 256 -2.89 -3.17 -7.32
CA GLY A 256 -2.84 -3.72 -8.67
C GLY A 256 -3.94 -4.76 -8.90
N GLN A 257 -4.11 -5.69 -7.95
CA GLN A 257 -5.19 -6.70 -8.00
C GLN A 257 -6.57 -6.04 -8.03
N LEU A 258 -6.79 -5.07 -7.14
CA LEU A 258 -8.04 -4.31 -7.12
C LEU A 258 -8.29 -3.61 -8.45
N ARG A 259 -7.27 -2.94 -9.00
CA ARG A 259 -7.39 -2.24 -10.26
C ARG A 259 -7.77 -3.18 -11.40
N ASP A 260 -7.18 -4.37 -11.44
CA ASP A 260 -7.51 -5.39 -12.44
C ASP A 260 -9.00 -5.78 -12.31
N ILE A 261 -9.50 -6.01 -11.09
CA ILE A 261 -10.91 -6.32 -10.81
C ILE A 261 -11.83 -5.18 -11.23
N GLU A 262 -11.49 -3.93 -10.92
CA GLU A 262 -12.29 -2.76 -11.29
C GLU A 262 -12.32 -2.54 -12.80
N MET A 263 -11.18 -2.67 -13.47
CA MET A 263 -11.08 -2.57 -14.92
C MET A 263 -11.81 -3.72 -15.62
N LEU A 264 -11.93 -4.90 -15.00
CA LEU A 264 -12.78 -6.00 -15.48
C LEU A 264 -14.27 -5.67 -15.32
N ALA A 265 -14.64 -5.00 -14.22
CA ALA A 265 -15.99 -4.52 -13.97
C ALA A 265 -16.35 -3.22 -14.73
N GLY A 266 -15.53 -2.80 -15.71
CA GLY A 266 -15.79 -1.64 -16.55
C GLY A 266 -15.59 -0.27 -15.88
N ARG A 267 -14.99 -0.21 -14.68
CA ARG A 267 -14.74 1.05 -13.97
C ARG A 267 -13.45 1.73 -14.45
N ALA A 268 -13.50 3.06 -14.59
CA ALA A 268 -12.35 3.86 -14.98
C ALA A 268 -11.33 3.95 -13.83
N CYS A 269 -10.13 3.40 -14.06
CA CYS A 269 -9.03 3.37 -13.10
C CYS A 269 -7.82 4.17 -13.62
N THR A 270 -8.05 5.43 -13.98
CA THR A 270 -7.01 6.35 -14.45
C THR A 270 -6.12 6.76 -13.29
N LEU A 271 -4.80 6.63 -13.48
CA LEU A 271 -3.81 7.02 -12.48
C LEU A 271 -3.34 8.45 -12.69
N ARG A 272 -2.78 9.03 -11.63
CA ARG A 272 -2.04 10.30 -11.71
C ARG A 272 -0.78 10.14 -12.56
N GLU A 273 -0.48 11.14 -13.38
CA GLU A 273 0.67 11.11 -14.29
C GLU A 273 2.03 11.33 -13.61
N GLU A 274 2.05 12.06 -12.49
CA GLU A 274 3.27 12.46 -11.77
C GLU A 274 3.32 11.93 -10.33
N ASP A 275 4.50 11.44 -9.93
CA ASP A 275 4.81 11.09 -8.54
C ASP A 275 4.94 12.38 -7.70
N SER A 276 4.09 12.56 -6.69
CA SER A 276 4.16 13.76 -5.82
C SER A 276 5.32 13.71 -4.83
N ALA A 277 5.81 14.87 -4.39
CA ALA A 277 6.94 15.02 -3.45
C ALA A 277 6.80 14.24 -2.12
N GLY A 278 5.59 13.90 -1.67
CA GLY A 278 5.37 13.04 -0.48
C GLY A 278 5.74 11.56 -0.67
N GLU A 279 6.00 11.16 -1.92
CA GLU A 279 6.36 9.81 -2.36
C GLU A 279 7.87 9.57 -2.40
N GLU A 280 8.68 10.57 -2.04
CA GLU A 280 10.13 10.42 -1.86
C GLU A 280 10.46 9.47 -0.70
N GLU A 281 10.56 8.18 -0.99
CA GLU A 281 11.40 7.28 -0.21
C GLU A 281 12.86 7.59 -0.57
N ARG A 282 13.53 8.45 0.20
CA ARG A 282 15.00 8.42 0.29
C ARG A 282 15.40 7.10 0.96
N ALA A 283 15.29 6.00 0.22
CA ALA A 283 15.95 4.75 0.54
C ALA A 283 17.45 4.96 0.31
N ARG A 284 18.13 5.65 1.23
CA ARG A 284 19.58 5.52 1.31
C ARG A 284 19.85 4.11 1.84
N PRO A 285 20.59 3.25 1.13
CA PRO A 285 20.97 1.96 1.67
C PRO A 285 21.70 2.22 2.99
N ARG A 286 21.29 1.52 4.05
CA ARG A 286 22.00 1.51 5.33
C ARG A 286 23.44 1.09 5.01
N ARG A 287 24.38 2.04 5.00
CA ARG A 287 25.80 1.73 5.08
C ARG A 287 25.95 0.85 6.32
N GLN A 288 26.33 -0.41 6.12
CA GLN A 288 26.77 -1.26 7.22
C GLN A 288 27.85 -0.47 7.96
N ARG A 289 27.53 -0.03 9.18
CA ARG A 289 28.55 0.47 10.10
C ARG A 289 29.53 -0.68 10.27
N ARG A 290 30.72 -0.53 9.68
CA ARG A 290 31.90 -1.34 10.05
C ARG A 290 31.98 -1.25 11.58
N ARG A 291 31.79 -2.37 12.27
CA ARG A 291 32.10 -2.49 13.69
C ARG A 291 33.60 -2.21 13.82
N THR A 292 33.96 -1.01 14.25
CA THR A 292 35.29 -0.73 14.77
C THR A 292 35.40 -1.51 16.07
N ARG A 293 36.38 -2.42 16.13
CA ARG A 293 36.74 -3.16 17.34
C ARG A 293 37.03 -2.14 18.46
N SER A 294 36.16 -2.07 19.47
CA SER A 294 36.52 -1.40 20.73
C SER A 294 37.36 -2.37 21.55
N HIS A 295 38.48 -1.89 22.06
CA HIS A 295 39.31 -2.61 23.02
C HIS A 295 38.47 -3.04 24.23
N LYS A 296 38.59 -4.32 24.59
CA LYS A 296 37.97 -4.94 25.76
C LYS A 296 38.97 -4.78 26.90
N SER A 297 38.60 -4.01 27.92
CA SER A 297 39.33 -3.94 29.20
C SER A 297 39.10 -5.23 29.98
N HIS A 298 40.19 -5.73 30.57
CA HIS A 298 40.25 -6.90 31.43
C HIS A 298 39.34 -6.74 32.67
N SER A 299 38.57 -7.78 32.98
CA SER A 299 38.42 -8.21 34.38
C SER A 299 38.43 -9.73 34.38
N GLU A 300 39.42 -10.28 35.07
CA GLU A 300 39.62 -11.70 35.32
C GLU A 300 38.68 -12.17 36.43
N GLY A 301 38.32 -13.45 36.36
CA GLY A 301 37.40 -14.13 37.27
C GLY A 301 37.15 -15.54 36.75
N GLU A 302 38.10 -16.41 37.07
CA GLU A 302 38.12 -17.89 37.10
C GLU A 302 36.73 -18.55 36.99
N GLY A 303 36.47 -19.61 36.22
CA GLY A 303 37.29 -20.75 35.85
C GLY A 303 36.48 -21.99 36.20
N ASN A 304 35.96 -22.72 35.21
CA ASN A 304 35.76 -24.17 35.34
C ASN A 304 35.66 -24.84 33.97
N THR A 305 36.27 -26.03 33.92
CA THR A 305 36.57 -26.88 32.77
C THR A 305 35.40 -27.77 32.40
N THR A 306 35.30 -28.14 31.11
CA THR A 306 35.19 -29.55 30.65
C THR A 306 35.35 -29.61 29.14
N GLU A 307 36.10 -30.62 28.71
CA GLU A 307 36.64 -30.88 27.38
C GLU A 307 35.62 -31.48 26.39
N GLY A 308 36.00 -31.47 25.10
CA GLY A 308 35.31 -32.19 24.03
C GLY A 308 35.82 -31.81 22.64
N GLU A 309 36.87 -32.50 22.19
CA GLU A 309 37.40 -32.61 20.82
C GLU A 309 36.28 -32.96 19.80
N ASP A 310 36.37 -32.90 18.47
CA ASP A 310 37.42 -32.70 17.48
C ASP A 310 36.73 -32.44 16.12
N GLY A 311 37.47 -32.05 15.07
CA GLY A 311 37.00 -32.25 13.68
C GLY A 311 37.14 -31.07 12.72
N LYS A 312 38.37 -30.87 12.22
CA LYS A 312 38.68 -30.05 11.03
C LYS A 312 37.99 -30.58 9.77
N ASN A 313 37.41 -29.68 8.96
CA ASN A 313 37.61 -29.79 7.51
C ASN A 313 37.56 -28.42 6.82
N ASN A 314 38.68 -28.08 6.17
CA ASN A 314 38.98 -26.79 5.58
C ASN A 314 38.93 -26.96 4.05
N LYS A 315 38.02 -26.27 3.35
CA LYS A 315 38.11 -26.05 1.88
C LYS A 315 37.69 -24.60 1.54
N PRO A 316 38.59 -23.77 1.00
CA PRO A 316 38.26 -22.41 0.59
C PRO A 316 37.48 -22.40 -0.74
N ARG A 317 36.29 -21.79 -0.73
CA ARG A 317 35.51 -21.52 -1.95
C ARG A 317 36.12 -20.34 -2.71
N ARG A 318 36.50 -20.58 -3.98
CA ARG A 318 36.96 -19.61 -4.98
C ARG A 318 36.02 -18.40 -5.11
N PRO A 319 36.52 -17.16 -5.23
CA PRO A 319 35.69 -16.00 -5.53
C PRO A 319 35.24 -15.99 -7.00
N ARG A 320 33.95 -15.75 -7.21
CA ARG A 320 33.29 -15.63 -8.51
C ARG A 320 33.78 -14.38 -9.26
N ARG A 321 34.22 -14.59 -10.50
CA ARG A 321 34.57 -13.58 -11.52
C ARG A 321 33.53 -12.46 -11.59
N ARG A 322 33.99 -11.21 -11.40
CA ARG A 322 33.28 -9.99 -11.82
C ARG A 322 33.59 -9.78 -13.31
N SER A 323 32.58 -9.77 -14.17
CA SER A 323 32.74 -9.40 -15.58
C SER A 323 32.98 -7.89 -15.69
N THR A 324 34.23 -7.50 -15.92
CA THR A 324 34.58 -6.15 -16.38
C THR A 324 34.20 -6.00 -17.84
N LYS A 325 33.22 -5.14 -18.13
CA LYS A 325 32.95 -4.71 -19.50
C LYS A 325 34.01 -3.68 -19.87
N SER A 326 34.70 -3.96 -20.96
CA SER A 326 35.85 -3.24 -21.50
C SER A 326 35.57 -1.77 -21.78
N LEU A 327 36.49 -0.93 -21.31
CA LEU A 327 36.75 0.41 -21.83
C LEU A 327 37.72 0.27 -23.01
N SER A 328 37.36 0.80 -24.17
CA SER A 328 38.28 1.11 -25.25
C SER A 328 38.40 2.63 -25.36
N LYS A 329 39.63 3.11 -25.11
CA LYS A 329 40.21 4.41 -25.51
C LYS A 329 40.75 4.20 -26.94
N ASP A 330 40.69 5.13 -27.90
CA ASP A 330 41.48 6.36 -28.04
C ASP A 330 40.73 7.35 -28.97
N GLY A 331 40.72 8.68 -28.73
CA GLY A 331 41.64 9.69 -29.30
C GLY A 331 41.02 10.30 -30.59
N GLU A 332 40.87 11.59 -30.89
CA GLU A 332 41.40 12.88 -30.44
C GLU A 332 40.47 14.03 -30.91
N GLY A 333 40.47 15.17 -30.19
CA GLY A 333 40.42 16.56 -30.70
C GLY A 333 39.24 17.11 -31.53
N ARG A 334 38.46 18.05 -30.96
CA ARG A 334 38.45 19.50 -31.31
C ARG A 334 37.25 20.25 -30.72
N ASP A 335 37.52 21.51 -30.37
CA ASP A 335 36.60 22.55 -29.89
C ASP A 335 35.35 22.76 -30.75
N GLY A 336 34.23 23.06 -30.08
CA GLY A 336 32.97 23.41 -30.72
C GLY A 336 31.85 23.69 -29.72
N LYS A 337 31.69 24.96 -29.37
CA LYS A 337 30.52 25.56 -28.70
C LYS A 337 29.31 25.40 -29.63
N GLU A 338 28.23 24.74 -29.20
CA GLU A 338 26.83 25.08 -29.57
C GLU A 338 25.79 24.13 -28.95
N GLY A 339 24.56 24.63 -28.84
CA GLY A 339 23.52 24.21 -27.90
C GLY A 339 23.00 22.78 -28.02
N ARG A 340 22.71 22.17 -26.86
CA ARG A 340 21.91 20.95 -26.75
C ARG A 340 20.43 21.33 -26.66
N GLU A 341 19.79 21.44 -27.80
CA GLU A 341 18.35 21.28 -27.92
C GLU A 341 17.93 19.90 -27.41
N GLY A 342 16.81 19.87 -26.68
CA GLY A 342 16.27 18.68 -26.06
C GLY A 342 15.90 17.62 -27.09
N LYS A 343 16.30 16.37 -26.83
CA LYS A 343 15.80 15.21 -27.59
C LYS A 343 14.26 15.23 -27.56
N PRO A 344 13.57 15.12 -28.70
CA PRO A 344 12.12 15.15 -28.71
C PRO A 344 11.57 13.96 -27.92
N LYS A 345 10.72 14.26 -26.92
CA LYS A 345 9.94 13.25 -26.20
C LYS A 345 9.13 12.46 -27.22
N ARG A 346 9.34 11.15 -27.29
CA ARG A 346 8.47 10.23 -28.05
C ARG A 346 7.02 10.50 -27.67
N THR A 347 6.23 10.99 -28.63
CA THR A 347 4.78 11.07 -28.51
C THR A 347 4.25 9.66 -28.23
N ARG A 348 3.59 9.48 -27.07
CA ARG A 348 3.02 8.19 -26.70
C ARG A 348 1.94 7.84 -27.72
N ARG A 349 2.11 6.71 -28.41
CA ARG A 349 1.07 6.15 -29.28
C ARG A 349 -0.20 5.89 -28.45
N PRO A 350 -1.40 6.14 -29.00
CA PRO A 350 -2.65 5.84 -28.33
C PRO A 350 -2.70 4.35 -27.92
N ARG A 351 -3.18 4.09 -26.71
CA ARG A 351 -3.26 2.71 -26.19
C ARG A 351 -4.35 1.98 -26.99
N PRO A 352 -4.09 0.77 -27.49
CA PRO A 352 -5.09 0.00 -28.24
C PRO A 352 -6.29 -0.35 -27.34
N VAL A 353 -7.49 -0.23 -27.90
CA VAL A 353 -8.76 -0.54 -27.22
C VAL A 353 -8.99 -2.04 -27.28
N ILE A 354 -9.30 -2.66 -26.14
CA ILE A 354 -9.68 -4.08 -26.06
C ILE A 354 -11.06 -4.25 -26.69
N ASP A 355 -11.17 -5.20 -27.61
CA ASP A 355 -12.42 -5.61 -28.26
C ASP A 355 -13.19 -6.58 -27.35
N PHE A 356 -12.56 -7.71 -27.01
CA PHE A 356 -13.11 -8.70 -26.08
C PHE A 356 -12.02 -9.39 -25.27
N THR A 357 -12.42 -10.07 -24.19
CA THR A 357 -11.53 -10.81 -23.30
C THR A 357 -12.09 -12.20 -23.04
N VAL A 358 -11.20 -13.19 -23.00
CA VAL A 358 -11.51 -14.58 -22.68
C VAL A 358 -10.78 -14.98 -21.40
N LYS A 359 -11.49 -15.61 -20.45
CA LYS A 359 -10.91 -16.13 -19.22
C LYS A 359 -10.71 -17.64 -19.37
N ILE A 360 -9.53 -18.12 -18.99
CA ILE A 360 -9.21 -19.54 -18.88
C ILE A 360 -9.02 -19.87 -17.41
N SER A 361 -9.78 -20.81 -16.87
CA SER A 361 -9.74 -21.24 -15.47
C SER A 361 -9.41 -22.74 -15.37
N ASN A 362 -9.24 -23.24 -14.14
CA ASN A 362 -8.84 -24.63 -13.83
C ASN A 362 -7.40 -25.00 -14.26
N ILE A 363 -6.51 -24.00 -14.29
CA ILE A 363 -5.08 -24.19 -14.58
C ILE A 363 -4.40 -24.81 -13.35
N SER A 364 -3.52 -25.80 -13.53
CA SER A 364 -2.73 -26.34 -12.41
C SER A 364 -1.76 -25.27 -11.88
N PRO A 365 -1.59 -25.12 -10.55
CA PRO A 365 -0.62 -24.19 -9.98
C PRO A 365 0.83 -24.37 -10.49
N ASN A 366 1.15 -25.58 -10.95
CA ASN A 366 2.47 -25.95 -11.48
C ASN A 366 2.62 -25.73 -12.99
N THR A 367 1.54 -25.41 -13.72
CA THR A 367 1.58 -25.16 -15.16
C THR A 367 2.45 -23.93 -15.46
N ARG A 368 3.38 -24.03 -16.41
CA ARG A 368 4.21 -22.88 -16.80
C ARG A 368 3.47 -22.05 -17.84
N VAL A 369 3.74 -20.74 -17.82
CA VAL A 369 3.22 -19.77 -18.82
C VAL A 369 3.46 -20.25 -20.26
N ARG A 370 4.62 -20.87 -20.50
CA ARG A 370 5.02 -21.36 -21.83
C ARG A 370 4.10 -22.48 -22.33
N ASP A 371 3.64 -23.35 -21.44
CA ASP A 371 2.84 -24.53 -21.80
C ASP A 371 1.44 -24.07 -22.26
N ILE A 372 0.88 -23.06 -21.57
CA ILE A 372 -0.36 -22.40 -22.03
C ILE A 372 -0.14 -21.65 -23.33
N LYS A 373 0.98 -20.92 -23.51
CA LYS A 373 1.26 -20.25 -24.79
C LYS A 373 1.36 -21.22 -25.97
N SER A 374 1.99 -22.39 -25.76
CA SER A 374 2.05 -23.45 -26.77
C SER A 374 0.66 -23.98 -27.12
N ALA A 375 -0.16 -24.30 -26.10
CA ALA A 375 -1.52 -24.80 -26.31
C ALA A 375 -2.42 -23.78 -27.04
N LEU A 376 -2.27 -22.48 -26.75
CA LEU A 376 -2.98 -21.42 -27.48
C LEU A 376 -2.51 -21.34 -28.94
N PHE A 377 -1.21 -21.45 -29.18
CA PHE A 377 -0.63 -21.39 -30.52
C PHE A 377 -1.04 -22.59 -31.39
N GLU A 378 -1.04 -23.79 -30.83
CA GLU A 378 -1.51 -25.03 -31.51
C GLU A 378 -2.97 -24.92 -31.95
N ARG A 379 -3.79 -24.20 -31.18
CA ARG A 379 -5.20 -23.93 -31.49
C ARG A 379 -5.41 -22.68 -32.34
N GLY A 380 -4.34 -22.08 -32.86
CA GLY A 380 -4.39 -20.91 -33.74
C GLY A 380 -4.79 -19.61 -33.03
N VAL A 381 -4.84 -19.58 -31.69
CA VAL A 381 -5.27 -18.42 -30.91
C VAL A 381 -4.06 -17.58 -30.50
N LYS A 382 -3.99 -16.36 -31.03
CA LYS A 382 -2.92 -15.38 -30.69
C LYS A 382 -3.52 -14.17 -29.98
N PRO A 383 -3.55 -14.16 -28.64
CA PRO A 383 -4.00 -12.98 -27.89
C PRO A 383 -2.99 -11.84 -28.04
N HIS A 384 -3.48 -10.60 -28.05
CA HIS A 384 -2.62 -9.42 -28.08
C HIS A 384 -1.91 -9.21 -26.73
N VAL A 385 -2.62 -9.50 -25.63
CA VAL A 385 -2.08 -9.47 -24.27
C VAL A 385 -2.60 -10.68 -23.50
N MET A 386 -1.71 -11.32 -22.74
CA MET A 386 -2.08 -12.40 -21.82
C MET A 386 -1.70 -11.99 -20.39
N ILE A 387 -2.70 -11.92 -19.50
CA ILE A 387 -2.49 -11.73 -18.06
C ILE A 387 -2.41 -13.11 -17.40
N TRP A 388 -1.22 -13.47 -16.97
CA TRP A 388 -0.96 -14.76 -16.34
C TRP A 388 -1.21 -14.74 -14.82
N LYS A 389 -2.08 -15.63 -14.34
CA LYS A 389 -2.29 -15.90 -12.91
C LYS A 389 -2.31 -17.41 -12.64
N GLY A 390 -1.44 -18.18 -13.30
CA GLY A 390 -1.43 -19.65 -13.22
C GLY A 390 -1.29 -20.22 -11.80
N PHE A 391 -0.57 -19.53 -10.91
CA PHE A 391 -0.49 -19.91 -9.49
C PHE A 391 -1.84 -19.82 -8.75
N ARG A 392 -2.79 -19.01 -9.25
CA ARG A 392 -4.19 -18.93 -8.77
C ARG A 392 -5.15 -19.76 -9.63
N GLY A 393 -4.64 -20.49 -10.62
CA GLY A 393 -5.42 -21.39 -11.47
C GLY A 393 -6.18 -20.75 -12.62
N PHE A 394 -5.84 -19.53 -13.06
CA PHE A 394 -6.49 -18.90 -14.23
C PHE A 394 -5.58 -17.94 -15.02
N CYS A 395 -6.00 -17.54 -16.21
CA CYS A 395 -5.40 -16.45 -16.99
C CYS A 395 -6.46 -15.71 -17.83
N TYR A 396 -6.14 -14.50 -18.28
CA TYR A 396 -6.98 -13.71 -19.19
C TYR A 396 -6.28 -13.47 -20.51
N LEU A 397 -7.03 -13.60 -21.60
CA LEU A 397 -6.61 -13.35 -22.97
C LEU A 397 -7.34 -12.12 -23.51
N HIS A 398 -6.59 -11.08 -23.89
CA HIS A 398 -7.16 -9.85 -24.44
C HIS A 398 -6.92 -9.75 -25.94
N PHE A 399 -7.97 -9.37 -26.67
CA PHE A 399 -7.94 -9.11 -28.11
C PHE A 399 -8.27 -7.64 -28.34
N PHE A 400 -7.47 -6.94 -29.15
CA PHE A 400 -7.68 -5.52 -29.44
C PHE A 400 -8.55 -5.34 -30.69
N LYS A 401 -9.24 -4.21 -30.78
CA LYS A 401 -9.97 -3.85 -32.00
C LYS A 401 -8.97 -3.69 -33.15
N PRO A 402 -9.22 -4.28 -34.33
CA PRO A 402 -8.40 -4.01 -35.50
C PRO A 402 -8.45 -2.51 -35.81
N GLY A 403 -7.27 -1.88 -35.93
CA GLY A 403 -7.17 -0.51 -36.41
C GLY A 403 -7.49 -0.43 -37.91
N PRO A 404 -7.69 0.77 -38.49
CA PRO A 404 -7.87 0.92 -39.93
C PRO A 404 -6.62 0.41 -40.66
N GLN A 405 -6.72 -0.75 -41.31
CA GLN A 405 -5.62 -1.35 -42.06
C GLN A 405 -5.49 -0.67 -43.42
N LYS A 406 -4.28 -0.19 -43.72
CA LYS A 406 -3.79 0.07 -45.08
C LYS A 406 -2.93 -1.14 -45.45
N GLY A 407 -3.39 -1.98 -46.37
CA GLY A 407 -2.59 -3.08 -46.90
C GLY A 407 -3.32 -4.42 -46.88
N GLU A 408 -3.42 -4.99 -48.07
CA GLU A 408 -4.04 -6.24 -48.48
C GLU A 408 -3.41 -7.46 -47.80
N GLY A 409 -4.25 -8.34 -47.27
CA GLY A 409 -3.87 -9.56 -46.56
C GLY A 409 -4.93 -9.95 -45.54
N ASP A 410 -5.96 -10.67 -45.97
CA ASP A 410 -7.05 -11.17 -45.14
C ASP A 410 -6.53 -12.15 -44.07
N ILE A 411 -6.22 -11.63 -42.89
CA ILE A 411 -6.21 -12.43 -41.66
C ILE A 411 -7.59 -12.20 -41.02
N PRO A 412 -8.46 -13.23 -40.92
CA PRO A 412 -9.77 -13.08 -40.32
C PRO A 412 -9.62 -12.51 -38.91
N ALA A 413 -10.28 -11.38 -38.63
CA ALA A 413 -10.34 -10.84 -37.29
C ALA A 413 -10.99 -11.89 -36.37
N ALA A 414 -10.25 -12.37 -35.36
CA ALA A 414 -10.74 -13.40 -34.46
C ALA A 414 -11.96 -12.87 -33.70
N SER A 415 -13.13 -13.49 -33.88
CA SER A 415 -14.33 -13.17 -33.11
C SER A 415 -14.33 -13.91 -31.76
N MET A 416 -14.99 -13.37 -30.75
CA MET A 416 -15.08 -14.02 -29.43
C MET A 416 -15.61 -15.45 -29.53
N ALA A 417 -16.62 -15.69 -30.36
CA ALA A 417 -17.20 -17.02 -30.58
C ALA A 417 -16.19 -18.00 -31.20
N SER A 418 -15.41 -17.55 -32.18
CA SER A 418 -14.35 -18.36 -32.80
C SER A 418 -13.25 -18.73 -31.81
N VAL A 419 -12.84 -17.80 -30.95
CA VAL A 419 -11.84 -18.06 -29.91
C VAL A 419 -12.36 -19.04 -28.85
N LEU A 420 -13.61 -18.90 -28.41
CA LEU A 420 -14.22 -19.83 -27.45
C LEU A 420 -14.35 -21.23 -28.03
N ALA A 421 -14.74 -21.35 -29.30
CA ALA A 421 -14.81 -22.63 -30.00
C ALA A 421 -13.41 -23.27 -30.17
N ALA A 422 -12.40 -22.49 -30.57
CA ALA A 422 -11.03 -22.99 -30.74
C ALA A 422 -10.41 -23.48 -29.43
N LEU A 423 -10.76 -22.84 -28.31
CA LEU A 423 -10.27 -23.20 -26.97
C LEU A 423 -11.18 -24.18 -26.22
N ALA A 424 -12.30 -24.59 -26.83
CA ALA A 424 -13.18 -25.58 -26.24
C ALA A 424 -12.41 -26.90 -26.03
N GLN A 425 -12.62 -27.50 -24.86
CA GLN A 425 -11.95 -28.75 -24.46
C GLN A 425 -10.41 -28.68 -24.46
N MET A 426 -9.83 -27.48 -24.33
CA MET A 426 -8.39 -27.35 -24.16
C MET A 426 -7.96 -27.98 -22.82
N SER A 427 -6.93 -28.80 -22.85
CA SER A 427 -6.33 -29.38 -21.64
C SER A 427 -4.84 -29.13 -21.64
N VAL A 428 -4.27 -28.85 -20.47
CA VAL A 428 -2.81 -28.68 -20.34
C VAL A 428 -2.32 -29.48 -19.13
N GLY A 429 -1.40 -30.41 -19.40
CA GLY A 429 -0.76 -31.30 -18.43
C GLY A 429 0.19 -32.26 -19.13
N GLY A 430 1.37 -32.50 -18.53
CA GLY A 430 2.29 -33.55 -18.97
C GLY A 430 3.36 -33.16 -20.00
N SER A 431 4.31 -32.27 -19.66
CA SER A 431 5.63 -32.30 -20.32
C SER A 431 6.73 -31.69 -19.46
N GLY A 432 7.52 -32.54 -18.79
CA GLY A 432 8.88 -32.23 -18.34
C GLY A 432 9.09 -32.11 -16.82
N GLY A 433 9.10 -33.26 -16.13
CA GLY A 433 9.59 -33.44 -14.76
C GLY A 433 9.78 -34.92 -14.46
N ALA A 434 10.80 -35.27 -13.68
CA ALA A 434 11.26 -36.64 -13.36
C ALA A 434 10.14 -37.60 -12.89
N PRO A 435 10.33 -38.93 -13.00
CA PRO A 435 9.30 -39.91 -12.65
C PRO A 435 9.17 -39.97 -11.12
N ASP A 436 8.18 -39.27 -10.59
CA ASP A 436 7.61 -39.55 -9.28
C ASP A 436 6.12 -39.81 -9.47
N GLU A 437 5.64 -40.90 -8.88
CA GLU A 437 4.40 -41.58 -9.18
C GLU A 437 3.18 -40.73 -8.79
N ARG A 438 2.70 -39.94 -9.75
CA ARG A 438 1.31 -39.47 -9.85
C ARG A 438 1.14 -38.90 -11.25
N GLU A 439 0.65 -39.71 -12.19
CA GLU A 439 0.19 -39.23 -13.50
C GLU A 439 -0.86 -38.13 -13.30
N GLU A 440 -0.45 -36.85 -13.35
CA GLU A 440 -1.38 -35.74 -13.46
C GLU A 440 -2.04 -35.82 -14.83
N LYS A 441 -3.17 -36.53 -14.90
CA LYS A 441 -4.05 -36.55 -16.07
C LYS A 441 -4.27 -35.12 -16.59
N PRO A 442 -4.23 -34.89 -17.92
CA PRO A 442 -4.41 -33.57 -18.49
C PRO A 442 -5.74 -32.97 -18.01
N ARG A 443 -5.66 -31.84 -17.30
CA ARG A 443 -6.84 -31.17 -16.75
C ARG A 443 -7.53 -30.38 -17.85
N LEU A 444 -8.84 -30.60 -18.00
CA LEU A 444 -9.66 -29.80 -18.89
C LEU A 444 -9.77 -28.37 -18.33
N LEU A 445 -9.41 -27.40 -19.15
CA LEU A 445 -9.48 -25.99 -18.81
C LEU A 445 -10.88 -25.46 -19.10
N THR A 446 -11.37 -24.58 -18.24
CA THR A 446 -12.67 -23.92 -18.42
C THR A 446 -12.44 -22.60 -19.15
N VAL A 447 -13.11 -22.40 -20.30
CA VAL A 447 -12.95 -21.21 -21.13
C VAL A 447 -14.27 -20.47 -21.20
N GLU A 448 -14.30 -19.22 -20.74
CA GLU A 448 -15.52 -18.41 -20.66
C GLU A 448 -15.28 -16.98 -21.15
N PRO A 449 -16.30 -16.32 -21.73
CA PRO A 449 -16.26 -14.88 -21.96
C PRO A 449 -15.98 -14.15 -20.66
N ALA A 450 -15.04 -13.21 -20.67
CA ALA A 450 -14.92 -12.26 -19.56
C ALA A 450 -15.92 -11.11 -19.77
N PRO A 451 -16.52 -10.56 -18.70
CA PRO A 451 -17.48 -9.45 -18.82
C PRO A 451 -16.93 -8.26 -19.64
N PRO A 452 -17.74 -7.64 -20.51
CA PRO A 452 -17.25 -6.57 -21.39
C PRO A 452 -16.86 -5.31 -20.61
N ARG A 453 -15.74 -4.68 -21.02
CA ARG A 453 -15.41 -3.31 -20.63
C ARG A 453 -16.32 -2.34 -21.38
N HIS A 454 -17.14 -1.56 -20.69
CA HIS A 454 -17.91 -0.50 -21.34
C HIS A 454 -16.97 0.48 -22.07
N ALA A 455 -17.23 0.70 -23.36
CA ALA A 455 -16.67 1.83 -24.09
C ALA A 455 -17.21 3.12 -23.43
N SER A 456 -16.34 4.09 -23.17
CA SER A 456 -16.72 5.42 -22.69
C SER A 456 -17.84 5.98 -23.57
N ALA A 457 -18.99 6.29 -22.97
CA ALA A 457 -20.03 7.07 -23.64
C ALA A 457 -19.42 8.39 -24.13
N PRO A 458 -19.72 8.84 -25.37
CA PRO A 458 -19.28 10.15 -25.83
C PRO A 458 -19.91 11.21 -24.92
N ALA A 459 -19.10 12.20 -24.54
CA ALA A 459 -19.53 13.32 -23.71
C ALA A 459 -20.76 13.97 -24.36
N ALA A 460 -21.85 14.08 -23.59
CA ALA A 460 -22.98 14.90 -23.97
C ALA A 460 -22.49 16.33 -24.20
N ALA A 461 -22.79 16.89 -25.37
CA ALA A 461 -22.50 18.28 -25.68
C ALA A 461 -23.16 19.19 -24.62
N PRO A 462 -22.51 20.29 -24.21
CA PRO A 462 -23.12 21.22 -23.27
C PRO A 462 -24.41 21.79 -23.88
N ALA A 463 -25.52 21.63 -23.15
CA ALA A 463 -26.76 22.30 -23.48
C ALA A 463 -26.52 23.81 -23.53
N THR A 464 -26.84 24.41 -24.68
CA THR A 464 -26.93 25.86 -24.87
C THR A 464 -27.88 26.43 -23.82
N ALA A 465 -27.37 27.27 -22.92
CA ALA A 465 -28.18 28.03 -21.99
C ALA A 465 -29.06 29.00 -22.79
N GLU A 466 -30.37 28.78 -22.77
CA GLU A 466 -31.37 29.78 -23.15
C GLU A 466 -31.24 30.99 -22.23
N ALA A 467 -31.09 32.16 -22.85
CA ALA A 467 -31.09 33.44 -22.15
C ALA A 467 -32.49 33.71 -21.58
N ALA A 468 -32.57 33.97 -20.28
CA ALA A 468 -33.79 34.45 -19.63
C ALA A 468 -34.17 35.85 -20.16
N PRO A 469 -35.46 36.15 -20.34
CA PRO A 469 -35.90 37.44 -20.86
C PRO A 469 -35.74 38.54 -19.81
N ALA A 470 -35.29 39.71 -20.29
CA ALA A 470 -35.19 40.92 -19.50
C ALA A 470 -36.59 41.39 -19.04
N VAL A 471 -36.74 41.62 -17.75
CA VAL A 471 -37.91 42.29 -17.17
C VAL A 471 -37.63 43.79 -17.21
N HIS A 472 -38.52 44.52 -17.90
CA HIS A 472 -38.58 45.98 -17.92
C HIS A 472 -39.26 46.53 -16.67
#